data_AF-X5DJC7-F1
#
_entry.id   AF-X5DJC7-F1
#
_cell.length_a   1.000
_cell.length_b   1.000
_cell.length_c   1.000
_cell.angle_alpha   90.00
_cell.angle_beta   90.00
_cell.angle_gamma   90.00
#
_symmetry.space_group_name_H-M   'P 1'
#
loop_
_entity.id
_entity.type
_entity.pdbx_description
1 polymer ?
#
loop_
_entity_poly.entity_id
_entity_poly.type
_entity_poly.pdbx_seq_one_letter_code
_entity_poly.pdbx_strand_id
1 'polypeptide(L)'
;MDNQEELVAEMGAAYLCGICGIENATIDNSAAYIEGWLKKLKSDKKFIVMASGLAQKAVDYILDHQDSNPKPVLPDPKKNEK
;
A
#
# COMPACT_ATOMS: atom_id res chain seq x y z
N MET A 1 -18.32 6.19 -6.34
CA MET A 1 -16.96 5.87 -5.90
C MET A 1 -16.33 5.19 -7.10
N ASP A 2 -15.32 5.81 -7.68
CA ASP A 2 -14.71 5.30 -8.92
C ASP A 2 -13.93 4.01 -8.63
N ASN A 3 -13.85 3.08 -9.60
CA ASN A 3 -13.15 1.78 -9.46
C ASN A 3 -11.68 1.91 -9.00
N GLN A 4 -11.07 3.09 -9.18
CA GLN A 4 -9.74 3.41 -8.65
C GLN A 4 -9.75 3.73 -7.16
N GLU A 5 -10.74 4.49 -6.68
CA GLU A 5 -10.86 4.86 -5.26
C GLU A 5 -11.19 3.61 -4.42
N GLU A 6 -12.07 2.75 -4.93
CA GLU A 6 -12.42 1.48 -4.29
C GLU A 6 -11.19 0.56 -4.18
N LEU A 7 -10.42 0.42 -5.27
CA LEU A 7 -9.18 -0.37 -5.26
C LEU A 7 -8.14 0.19 -4.27
N VAL A 8 -7.96 1.51 -4.23
CA VAL A 8 -7.05 2.16 -3.27
C VAL A 8 -7.49 1.90 -1.83
N ALA A 9 -8.79 1.97 -1.55
CA ALA A 9 -9.35 1.70 -0.23
C ALA A 9 -9.16 0.23 0.19
N GLU A 10 -9.45 -0.73 -0.69
CA GLU A 10 -9.26 -2.17 -0.41
C GLU A 10 -7.78 -2.50 -0.17
N MET A 11 -6.87 -1.98 -0.99
CA MET A 11 -5.42 -2.17 -0.80
C MET A 11 -4.93 -1.55 0.51
N GLY A 12 -5.43 -0.36 0.87
CA GLY A 12 -5.10 0.29 2.12
C GLY A 12 -5.57 -0.50 3.35
N ALA A 13 -6.79 -1.04 3.30
CA ALA A 13 -7.31 -1.91 4.35
C ALA A 13 -6.46 -3.18 4.50
N ALA A 14 -6.09 -3.82 3.39
CA ALA A 14 -5.23 -5.01 3.41
C ALA A 14 -3.85 -4.73 4.02
N TYR A 15 -3.24 -3.58 3.71
CA TYR A 15 -1.97 -3.17 4.29
C TYR A 15 -2.09 -2.95 5.80
N LEU A 16 -3.11 -2.21 6.25
CA LEU A 16 -3.35 -2.00 7.68
C LEU A 16 -3.61 -3.30 8.43
N CYS A 17 -4.38 -4.23 7.86
CA CYS A 17 -4.57 -5.55 8.46
C CYS A 17 -3.23 -6.29 8.63
N GLY A 18 -2.37 -6.27 7.60
CA GLY A 18 -1.04 -6.85 7.67
C GLY A 18 -0.14 -6.18 8.73
N ILE A 19 -0.18 -4.84 8.83
CA ILE A 19 0.60 -4.05 9.79
C ILE A 19 0.13 -4.29 11.23
N CYS A 20 -1.18 -4.35 11.45
CA CYS A 20 -1.78 -4.59 12.76
C CYS A 20 -1.73 -6.07 13.20
N GLY A 21 -1.17 -6.97 12.36
CA GLY A 21 -1.15 -8.40 12.66
C GLY A 21 -2.54 -9.04 12.70
N ILE A 22 -3.52 -8.43 12.03
CA ILE A 22 -4.84 -9.03 11.84
C ILE A 22 -4.65 -10.12 10.78
N GLU A 23 -4.42 -11.35 11.25
CA GLU A 23 -4.35 -12.51 10.39
C GLU A 23 -5.65 -12.62 9.59
N ASN A 24 -5.55 -12.37 8.28
CA ASN A 24 -6.57 -12.82 7.36
C ASN A 24 -6.44 -14.35 7.35
N ALA A 25 -7.30 -15.04 8.09
CA ALA A 25 -7.33 -16.51 8.26
C ALA A 25 -7.62 -17.30 6.95
N THR A 26 -7.23 -16.74 5.80
CA THR A 26 -7.64 -17.12 4.44
C THR A 26 -6.47 -17.16 3.45
N ILE A 27 -5.22 -17.15 3.92
CA ILE A 27 -4.03 -17.25 3.03
C ILE A 27 -4.04 -18.59 2.26
N ASP A 28 -4.51 -19.69 2.85
CA ASP A 28 -4.56 -21.00 2.18
C ASP A 28 -5.61 -21.07 1.05
N ASN A 29 -6.67 -20.26 1.09
CA ASN A 29 -7.64 -20.13 -0.01
C ASN A 29 -7.21 -19.10 -1.08
N SER A 30 -6.12 -18.35 -0.83
CA SER A 30 -5.72 -17.23 -1.68
C SER A 30 -4.94 -17.65 -2.92
N ALA A 31 -4.46 -18.89 -3.05
CA ALA A 31 -3.68 -19.33 -4.22
C ALA A 31 -4.48 -19.23 -5.54
N ALA A 32 -5.75 -19.65 -5.54
CA ALA A 32 -6.64 -19.52 -6.70
C ALA A 32 -7.04 -18.06 -6.99
N TYR A 33 -7.17 -17.23 -5.94
CA TYR A 33 -7.42 -15.79 -6.08
C TYR A 33 -6.20 -15.03 -6.60
N ILE A 34 -5.00 -15.38 -6.15
CA ILE A 34 -3.72 -14.82 -6.63
C ILE A 34 -3.56 -15.10 -8.12
N GLU A 35 -3.96 -16.27 -8.62
CA GLU A 35 -3.86 -16.59 -10.05
C GLU A 35 -4.83 -15.75 -10.91
N GLY A 36 -6.07 -15.56 -10.43
CA GLY A 36 -7.04 -14.66 -11.05
C GLY A 36 -6.60 -13.19 -11.01
N TRP A 37 -6.03 -12.76 -9.88
CA TRP A 37 -5.44 -11.45 -9.70
C TRP A 37 -4.22 -11.28 -10.60
N LEU A 38 -3.38 -12.31 -10.78
CA LEU A 38 -2.22 -12.29 -11.67
C LEU A 38 -2.63 -11.99 -13.11
N LYS A 39 -3.76 -12.56 -13.55
CA LYS A 39 -4.28 -12.35 -14.90
C LYS A 39 -4.80 -10.91 -15.08
N LYS A 40 -5.48 -10.36 -14.06
CA LYS A 40 -5.97 -8.97 -14.02
C LYS A 40 -4.82 -7.96 -13.89
N LEU A 41 -3.83 -8.27 -13.05
CA LEU A 41 -2.56 -7.57 -12.87
C LEU A 41 -1.77 -7.50 -14.18
N LYS A 42 -1.75 -8.58 -14.96
CA LYS A 42 -1.09 -8.61 -16.27
C LYS A 42 -1.76 -7.69 -17.30
N SER A 43 -3.06 -7.44 -17.17
CA SER A 43 -3.83 -6.60 -18.10
C SER A 43 -3.59 -5.10 -17.88
N ASP A 44 -3.40 -4.65 -16.63
CA ASP A 44 -3.12 -3.23 -16.33
C ASP A 44 -2.17 -3.05 -15.15
N LYS A 45 -0.89 -3.36 -15.42
CA LYS A 45 0.18 -3.28 -14.42
C LYS A 45 0.40 -1.85 -13.90
N LYS A 46 0.21 -0.83 -14.74
CA LYS A 46 0.48 0.56 -14.37
C LYS A 46 -0.57 1.09 -13.40
N PHE A 47 -1.84 0.79 -13.68
CA PHE A 47 -2.94 1.19 -12.81
C PHE A 47 -2.80 0.61 -11.40
N ILE A 48 -2.45 -0.68 -11.28
CA ILE A 48 -2.31 -1.32 -9.98
C ILE A 48 -1.08 -0.82 -9.21
N VAL A 49 0.04 -0.57 -9.88
CA VAL A 49 1.20 0.04 -9.22
C VAL A 49 0.88 1.46 -8.72
N MET A 50 0.12 2.25 -9.49
CA MET A 50 -0.34 3.57 -9.03
C MET A 50 -1.30 3.46 -7.85
N ALA A 51 -2.30 2.59 -7.92
CA ALA A 51 -3.26 2.38 -6.83
C ALA A 51 -2.54 1.92 -5.55
N SER A 52 -1.57 1.01 -5.67
CA SER A 52 -0.73 0.56 -4.56
C SER A 52 0.04 1.72 -3.92
N GLY A 53 0.61 2.62 -4.73
CA GLY A 53 1.33 3.79 -4.23
C GLY A 53 0.41 4.82 -3.54
N LEU A 54 -0.82 4.99 -4.02
CA LEU A 54 -1.82 5.84 -3.37
C LEU A 54 -2.30 5.22 -2.05
N ALA A 55 -2.55 3.90 -2.04
CA ALA A 55 -2.91 3.16 -0.84
C ALA A 55 -1.80 3.27 0.22
N GLN A 56 -0.54 3.11 -0.17
CA GLN A 56 0.60 3.27 0.74
C GLN A 56 0.62 4.67 1.36
N LYS A 57 0.43 5.74 0.57
CA LYS A 57 0.37 7.11 1.12
C LYS A 57 -0.76 7.30 2.12
N ALA A 58 -1.93 6.71 1.86
CA ALA A 58 -3.06 6.78 2.78
C ALA A 58 -2.78 6.02 4.09
N VAL A 59 -2.20 4.83 3.99
CA VAL A 59 -1.77 4.02 5.14
C VAL A 59 -0.70 4.74 5.94
N ASP A 60 0.32 5.27 5.26
CA ASP A 60 1.38 6.08 5.87
C ASP A 60 0.77 7.25 6.63
N TYR A 61 -0.19 7.98 6.04
CA TYR A 61 -0.88 9.08 6.73
C TYR A 61 -1.62 8.63 8.00
N ILE A 62 -2.32 7.48 7.94
CA ILE A 62 -3.04 6.91 9.09
C ILE A 62 -2.05 6.50 10.20
N LEU A 63 -0.90 5.96 9.83
CA LEU A 63 0.13 5.52 10.77
C LEU A 63 1.03 6.66 11.28
N ASP A 64 1.22 7.72 10.49
CA ASP A 64 1.94 8.95 10.90
C ASP A 64 1.22 9.65 12.06
N HIS A 65 -0.09 9.44 12.21
CA HIS A 65 -0.85 9.89 13.38
C HIS A 65 -0.56 9.08 14.66
N GLN A 66 0.17 7.96 14.57
CA GLN A 66 0.58 7.15 15.72
C GLN A 66 1.98 7.50 16.23
N ASP A 67 2.81 8.15 15.41
CA ASP A 67 4.18 8.53 15.76
C ASP A 67 4.30 10.03 16.05
N SER A 68 4.39 10.36 17.34
CA SER A 68 5.03 11.60 17.81
C SER A 68 6.56 11.58 17.66
N ASN A 69 7.09 10.66 16.86
CA ASN A 69 8.52 10.46 16.64
C ASN A 69 8.91 11.01 15.26
N PRO A 70 9.76 12.04 15.16
CA PRO A 70 10.13 12.60 13.87
C PRO A 70 10.83 11.55 13.02
N LYS A 71 10.39 11.39 11.77
CA LYS A 71 11.12 10.59 10.76
C LYS A 71 12.58 11.04 10.74
N PRO A 72 13.56 10.12 10.73
CA PRO A 72 14.95 10.50 10.62
C PRO A 72 15.12 11.32 9.35
N VAL A 73 15.52 12.59 9.49
CA VAL A 73 15.83 13.46 8.35
C VAL A 73 17.07 12.87 7.69
N LEU A 74 16.86 12.13 6.59
CA LEU A 74 17.94 11.79 5.69
C LEU A 74 18.57 13.11 5.23
N PRO A 75 19.90 13.29 5.32
CA PRO A 75 20.52 14.53 4.88
C PRO A 75 20.20 14.78 3.41
N ASP A 76 19.71 15.99 3.11
CA ASP A 76 19.38 16.40 1.76
C ASP A 76 20.61 16.21 0.85
N PRO A 77 20.52 15.41 -0.24
CA PRO A 77 21.65 15.14 -1.12
C PRO A 77 22.16 16.37 -1.89
N LYS A 78 21.55 17.55 -1.68
CA LYS A 78 21.89 18.81 -2.36
C LYS A 78 22.44 19.91 -1.46
N LYS A 79 22.75 19.64 -0.18
CA LYS A 79 23.27 20.68 0.73
C LYS A 79 24.80 20.73 0.85
N ASN A 80 25.51 19.97 0.02
CA ASN A 80 26.99 19.93 0.00
C ASN A 80 27.55 20.63 -1.23
N GLU A 81 26.99 21.78 -1.63
CA GLU A 81 27.61 22.64 -2.63
C GLU A 81 27.59 24.10 -2.14
N LYS A 82 28.78 24.51 -1.66
CA LYS A 82 29.27 25.84 -1.26
C LYS A 82 29.10 26.25 0.19
#